data_AF-A0A956G1G9-F1
#
_entry.id   AF-A0A956G1G9-F1
#
_cell.length_a   1.000
_cell.length_b   1.000
_cell.length_c   1.000
_cell.angle_alpha   90.00
_cell.angle_beta   90.00
_cell.angle_gamma   90.00
#
_symmetry.space_group_name_H-M   'P 1'
#
loop_
_entity.id
_entity.type
_entity.pdbx_description
1 polymer ?
#
loop_
_entity_poly.entity_id
_entity_poly.type
_entity_poly.pdbx_seq_one_letter_code
_entity_poly.pdbx_strand_id
1 'polypeptide(L)'
;MRALPRRKLDDSVVYIDSDSAPRILFYGEDFWLEDFPVGTRVIYPRPPMQGLPNPQAAIRHALNHPHDCDPLFAQLYPGMKVTIAIDDISLPLPMMATPDLRQTILEILLEMLDAHGVDDVHIIIANSLHRKMTEWEMKRCVGRKIWSDFYPDRYYNHDAEDPDGIVQIGETRHGEVVRINRRAVESDLVIYVNINLVPMDGGHKSVGVGLCDYLTLRAHHEPVAIRESDSYMDPQKSELARRCNRIGKICDEVMNVFHIETAINNRMFKGQMDFLMKNEDEFTEFDRLKFEGVKWALSKMPGPAKRKLLHSIPAAYELIACHAGKTEPVHDAILERSFEQYAVKVRGQCDILVSGIPYISPYNCNSILNPLLVQVMALGYLHNFYRGKPVLKKDGVLIIAHPCHDEFDHEHHPSYIEFFNRLLPETRDAMELREKYELEFAHNPSYIEMYRRGNAYHGAHPFFMWYWGENGRQHIGKVIVAGAKNAHVPEILGWERADSMAEALAMAKSYTGPSPEITLMHHPPILIADME
;
A
#
# COMPACT_ATOMS: atom_id res chain seq x y z
N MET A 1 -33.93 -7.24 28.61
CA MET A 1 -34.06 -8.05 27.38
C MET A 1 -32.66 -8.44 26.95
N ARG A 2 -32.28 -9.73 26.99
CA ARG A 2 -31.03 -10.17 26.34
C ARG A 2 -31.22 -9.94 24.84
N ALA A 3 -30.39 -9.07 24.25
CA ALA A 3 -30.38 -8.90 22.79
C ALA A 3 -30.19 -10.28 22.15
N LEU A 4 -30.97 -10.59 21.11
CA LEU A 4 -30.76 -11.80 20.32
C LEU A 4 -29.28 -11.84 19.90
N PRO A 5 -28.60 -13.00 20.01
CA PRO A 5 -27.20 -13.08 19.64
C PRO A 5 -27.05 -12.65 18.18
N ARG A 6 -26.26 -11.58 17.95
CA ARG A 6 -25.89 -11.15 16.60
C ARG A 6 -25.18 -12.33 15.95
N ARG A 7 -25.76 -12.91 14.90
CA ARG A 7 -25.17 -14.05 14.19
C ARG A 7 -23.86 -13.60 13.55
N LYS A 8 -22.73 -14.11 14.05
CA LYS A 8 -21.40 -13.90 13.45
C LYS A 8 -21.34 -14.63 12.11
N LEU A 9 -20.73 -13.99 11.11
CA LEU A 9 -20.43 -14.61 9.81
C LEU A 9 -19.01 -15.17 9.74
N ASP A 10 -18.12 -14.62 10.57
CA ASP A 10 -16.69 -14.89 10.59
C ASP A 10 -16.20 -14.80 12.04
N ASP A 11 -15.25 -15.67 12.41
CA ASP A 11 -14.67 -15.72 13.75
C ASP A 11 -13.79 -14.50 14.04
N SER A 12 -13.27 -13.84 12.99
CA SER A 12 -12.55 -12.57 13.08
C SER A 12 -13.44 -11.38 13.47
N VAL A 13 -14.76 -11.56 13.58
CA VAL A 13 -15.70 -10.52 14.04
C VAL A 13 -16.12 -10.79 15.49
N VAL A 14 -15.81 -9.84 16.37
CA VAL A 14 -16.21 -9.89 17.79
C VAL A 14 -17.01 -8.65 18.17
N TYR A 15 -17.70 -8.73 19.30
CA TYR A 15 -18.44 -7.63 19.88
C TYR A 15 -17.97 -7.42 21.31
N ILE A 16 -17.71 -6.17 21.67
CA ILE A 16 -17.32 -5.79 23.02
C ILE A 16 -18.44 -6.14 24.00
N ASP A 17 -18.11 -6.84 25.08
CA ASP A 17 -18.96 -7.13 26.24
C ASP A 17 -18.34 -6.49 27.51
N SER A 18 -19.04 -6.60 28.63
CA SER A 18 -18.66 -6.01 29.92
C SER A 18 -17.34 -6.53 30.51
N ASP A 19 -16.86 -7.69 30.06
CA ASP A 19 -15.61 -8.33 30.48
C ASP A 19 -14.54 -8.36 29.37
N SER A 20 -14.81 -7.75 28.20
CA SER A 20 -13.83 -7.64 27.13
C SER A 20 -12.62 -6.80 27.57
N ALA A 21 -11.44 -7.19 27.12
CA ALA A 21 -10.22 -6.43 27.33
C ALA A 21 -10.27 -5.06 26.58
N PRO A 22 -9.54 -4.05 27.04
CA PRO A 22 -9.30 -2.85 26.25
C PRO A 22 -8.65 -3.22 24.90
N ARG A 23 -8.99 -2.49 23.83
CA ARG A 23 -8.43 -2.70 22.50
C ARG A 23 -7.21 -1.83 22.26
N ILE A 24 -6.21 -2.41 21.61
CA ILE A 24 -5.01 -1.71 21.19
C ILE A 24 -5.29 -1.06 19.83
N LEU A 25 -5.03 0.23 19.73
CA LEU A 25 -4.95 0.95 18.45
C LEU A 25 -3.51 1.39 18.24
N PHE A 26 -3.05 1.33 17.00
CA PHE A 26 -1.86 2.08 16.62
C PHE A 26 -2.13 3.58 16.68
N TYR A 27 -1.13 4.33 17.16
CA TYR A 27 -1.16 5.77 17.31
C TYR A 27 0.18 6.33 16.80
N GLY A 28 0.37 6.30 15.48
CA GLY A 28 1.65 6.59 14.85
C GLY A 28 2.73 5.59 15.30
N GLU A 29 3.85 6.11 15.82
CA GLU A 29 4.94 5.31 16.41
C GLU A 29 4.70 4.84 17.86
N ASP A 30 3.47 4.94 18.37
CA ASP A 30 3.06 4.50 19.69
C ASP A 30 1.77 3.65 19.64
N PHE A 31 1.32 3.19 20.81
CA PHE A 31 0.07 2.45 20.99
C PHE A 31 -0.89 3.21 21.92
N TRP A 32 -2.17 3.19 21.56
CA TRP A 32 -3.28 3.65 22.37
C TRP A 32 -4.08 2.44 22.87
N LEU A 33 -4.42 2.42 24.16
CA LEU A 33 -5.22 1.35 24.75
C LEU A 33 -6.58 1.95 25.17
N GLU A 34 -7.69 1.39 24.68
CA GLU A 34 -9.02 1.97 24.88
C GLU A 34 -10.08 0.94 25.27
N ASP A 35 -10.90 1.28 26.27
CA ASP A 35 -12.15 0.59 26.60
C ASP A 35 -13.30 1.08 25.72
N PHE A 36 -13.70 0.26 24.75
CA PHE A 36 -14.81 0.60 23.86
C PHE A 36 -16.18 0.30 24.50
N PRO A 37 -17.25 1.01 24.11
CA PRO A 37 -18.59 0.72 24.60
C PRO A 37 -19.06 -0.71 24.26
N VAL A 38 -19.79 -1.34 25.18
CA VAL A 38 -20.47 -2.63 24.96
C VAL A 38 -21.31 -2.59 23.68
N GLY A 39 -21.20 -3.64 22.87
CA GLY A 39 -21.86 -3.77 21.58
C GLY A 39 -21.08 -3.19 20.40
N THR A 40 -19.93 -2.53 20.62
CA THR A 40 -18.99 -2.13 19.56
C THR A 40 -18.52 -3.37 18.82
N ARG A 41 -18.63 -3.37 17.49
CA ARG A 41 -18.11 -4.44 16.63
C ARG A 41 -16.62 -4.24 16.43
N VAL A 42 -15.81 -5.27 16.59
CA VAL A 42 -14.39 -5.24 16.24
C VAL A 42 -14.15 -6.27 15.15
N ILE A 43 -13.51 -5.82 14.06
CA ILE A 43 -13.13 -6.66 12.93
C ILE A 43 -11.61 -6.85 13.01
N TYR A 44 -11.18 -8.07 13.31
CA TYR A 44 -9.76 -8.45 13.30
C TYR A 44 -9.34 -8.96 11.93
N PRO A 45 -8.04 -8.87 11.58
CA PRO A 45 -7.49 -9.59 10.45
C PRO A 45 -7.71 -11.10 10.62
N ARG A 46 -7.77 -11.84 9.51
CA ARG A 46 -7.72 -13.31 9.59
C ARG A 46 -6.33 -13.74 10.08
N PRO A 47 -6.23 -14.87 10.78
CA PRO A 47 -4.94 -15.46 11.10
C PRO A 47 -4.09 -15.64 9.82
N PRO A 48 -2.75 -15.44 9.90
CA PRO A 48 -1.89 -15.63 8.75
C PRO A 48 -1.98 -17.05 8.22
N MET A 49 -2.19 -17.18 6.90
CA MET A 49 -2.11 -18.44 6.21
C MET A 49 -0.69 -19.00 6.30
N GLN A 50 -0.56 -20.33 6.30
CA GLN A 50 0.75 -20.96 6.25
C GLN A 50 1.40 -20.72 4.89
N GLY A 51 2.69 -20.36 4.89
CA GLY A 51 3.48 -20.24 3.67
C GLY A 51 3.61 -21.56 2.91
N LEU A 52 3.91 -21.46 1.62
CA LEU A 52 4.25 -22.60 0.78
C LEU A 52 5.46 -23.35 1.38
N PRO A 53 5.41 -24.70 1.51
CA PRO A 53 6.46 -25.46 2.19
C PRO A 53 7.86 -25.30 1.59
N ASN A 54 7.94 -25.06 0.28
CA ASN A 54 9.19 -24.80 -0.43
C ASN A 54 8.99 -23.65 -1.43
N PRO A 55 9.24 -22.39 -1.01
CA PRO A 55 9.05 -21.22 -1.87
C PRO A 55 9.87 -21.26 -3.17
N GLN A 56 11.13 -21.72 -3.12
CA GLN A 56 11.97 -21.83 -4.31
C GLN A 56 11.43 -22.84 -5.32
N ALA A 57 10.94 -23.99 -4.84
CA ALA A 57 10.31 -24.98 -5.72
C ALA A 57 9.00 -24.45 -6.33
N ALA A 58 8.21 -23.69 -5.57
CA ALA A 58 7.00 -23.05 -6.08
C ALA A 58 7.31 -22.02 -7.18
N ILE A 59 8.34 -21.18 -6.97
CA ILE A 59 8.80 -20.22 -7.98
C ILE A 59 9.26 -20.98 -9.24
N ARG A 60 10.14 -21.97 -9.11
CA ARG A 60 10.59 -22.78 -10.25
C ARG A 60 9.43 -23.48 -10.95
N HIS A 61 8.42 -23.93 -10.22
CA HIS A 61 7.22 -24.53 -10.79
C HIS A 61 6.44 -23.52 -11.64
N ALA A 62 6.19 -22.31 -11.13
CA ALA A 62 5.50 -21.25 -11.85
C ALA A 62 6.22 -20.86 -13.14
N LEU A 63 7.55 -20.74 -13.12
CA LEU A 63 8.35 -20.43 -14.32
C LEU A 63 8.27 -21.52 -15.41
N ASN A 64 8.07 -22.78 -15.01
CA ASN A 64 8.01 -23.92 -15.93
C ASN A 64 6.58 -24.30 -16.37
N HIS A 65 5.56 -23.80 -15.67
CA HIS A 65 4.15 -24.04 -15.98
C HIS A 65 3.38 -22.72 -15.97
N PRO A 66 3.77 -21.76 -16.82
CA PRO A 66 3.14 -20.45 -16.82
C PRO A 66 1.72 -20.50 -17.40
N HIS A 67 0.91 -19.54 -17.02
CA HIS A 67 -0.42 -19.34 -17.56
C HIS A 67 -0.36 -18.68 -18.95
N ASP A 68 -1.03 -19.31 -19.91
CA ASP A 68 -1.28 -18.79 -21.26
C ASP A 68 -0.04 -18.32 -22.06
N CYS A 69 1.13 -18.90 -21.78
CA CYS A 69 2.33 -18.73 -22.61
C CYS A 69 3.28 -19.94 -22.49
N ASP A 70 4.36 -19.94 -23.27
CA ASP A 70 5.40 -20.97 -23.19
C ASP A 70 6.19 -20.85 -21.87
N PRO A 71 6.68 -21.97 -21.30
CA PRO A 71 7.61 -21.96 -20.17
C PRO A 71 8.78 -21.00 -20.39
N LEU A 72 9.24 -20.34 -19.33
CA LEU A 72 10.25 -19.27 -19.46
C LEU A 72 11.48 -19.74 -20.25
N PHE A 73 12.02 -20.92 -19.93
CA PHE A 73 13.19 -21.48 -20.61
C PHE A 73 13.02 -21.63 -22.13
N ALA A 74 11.79 -21.86 -22.61
CA ALA A 74 11.49 -22.02 -24.03
C ALA A 74 11.44 -20.68 -24.79
N GLN A 75 11.36 -19.56 -24.07
CA GLN A 75 11.41 -18.21 -24.64
C GLN A 75 12.84 -17.66 -24.72
N LEU A 76 13.82 -18.31 -24.07
CA LEU A 76 15.19 -17.82 -23.96
C LEU A 76 16.05 -18.27 -25.14
N TYR A 77 16.91 -17.36 -25.62
CA TYR A 77 17.92 -17.66 -26.63
C TYR A 77 19.18 -16.82 -26.42
N PRO A 78 20.36 -17.29 -26.88
CA PRO A 78 21.60 -16.53 -26.74
C PRO A 78 21.55 -15.17 -27.43
N GLY A 79 22.06 -14.13 -26.75
CA GLY A 79 22.09 -12.75 -27.26
C GLY A 79 20.79 -11.96 -27.11
N MET A 80 19.78 -12.53 -26.45
CA MET A 80 18.52 -11.87 -26.12
C MET A 80 18.72 -10.68 -25.17
N LYS A 81 17.98 -9.59 -25.40
CA LYS A 81 17.87 -8.47 -24.46
C LYS A 81 16.74 -8.70 -23.47
N VAL A 82 17.08 -8.77 -22.18
CA VAL A 82 16.09 -8.98 -21.12
C VAL A 82 16.08 -7.80 -20.16
N THR A 83 14.88 -7.35 -19.82
CA THR A 83 14.64 -6.41 -18.72
C THR A 83 13.84 -7.10 -17.64
N ILE A 84 14.37 -7.14 -16.42
CA ILE A 84 13.66 -7.59 -15.23
C ILE A 84 13.22 -6.37 -14.44
N ALA A 85 11.92 -6.12 -14.36
CA ALA A 85 11.36 -5.08 -13.52
C ALA A 85 10.96 -5.66 -12.16
N ILE A 86 11.23 -4.95 -11.07
CA ILE A 86 10.86 -5.36 -9.70
C ILE A 86 10.14 -4.22 -8.97
N ASP A 87 9.20 -4.56 -8.09
CA ASP A 87 8.56 -3.57 -7.21
C ASP A 87 9.60 -2.81 -6.37
N ASP A 88 9.29 -1.55 -6.08
CA ASP A 88 10.11 -0.67 -5.26
C ASP A 88 9.96 -0.92 -3.74
N ILE A 89 10.48 0.00 -2.92
CA ILE A 89 10.47 -0.14 -1.47
C ILE A 89 9.07 -0.12 -0.83
N SER A 90 8.05 0.33 -1.56
CA SER A 90 6.68 0.38 -1.03
C SER A 90 6.07 -1.00 -0.79
N LEU A 91 6.70 -2.06 -1.33
CA LEU A 91 6.28 -3.45 -1.17
C LEU A 91 7.46 -4.39 -0.79
N PRO A 92 7.25 -5.33 0.15
CA PRO A 92 6.13 -5.38 1.09
C PRO A 92 6.31 -4.35 2.22
N LEU A 93 5.22 -4.06 2.92
CA LEU A 93 5.13 -3.06 3.98
C LEU A 93 4.66 -3.70 5.30
N PRO A 94 5.46 -3.66 6.38
CA PRO A 94 6.88 -3.30 6.45
C PRO A 94 7.76 -4.25 5.63
N MET A 95 9.04 -3.89 5.45
CA MET A 95 9.99 -4.76 4.77
C MET A 95 10.00 -6.17 5.36
N MET A 96 10.12 -7.19 4.51
CA MET A 96 10.15 -8.57 4.97
C MET A 96 11.52 -8.99 5.52
N ALA A 97 11.55 -10.12 6.21
CA ALA A 97 12.78 -10.78 6.62
C ALA A 97 13.59 -11.21 5.39
N THR A 98 14.92 -11.14 5.49
CA THR A 98 15.82 -11.59 4.41
C THR A 98 15.94 -13.12 4.37
N PRO A 99 16.14 -13.74 3.19
CA PRO A 99 16.18 -13.09 1.87
C PRO A 99 14.83 -12.50 1.48
N ASP A 100 14.84 -11.33 0.85
CA ASP A 100 13.62 -10.75 0.28
C ASP A 100 13.11 -11.69 -0.83
N LEU A 101 11.80 -11.68 -1.08
CA LEU A 101 11.20 -12.50 -2.10
C LEU A 101 11.69 -12.11 -3.50
N ARG A 102 11.92 -10.81 -3.75
CA ARG A 102 12.55 -10.32 -4.99
C ARG A 102 13.95 -10.90 -5.16
N GLN A 103 14.77 -10.90 -4.11
CA GLN A 103 16.08 -11.57 -4.16
C GLN A 103 15.93 -13.04 -4.54
N THR A 104 15.03 -13.77 -3.87
CA THR A 104 14.85 -15.20 -4.07
C THR A 104 14.43 -15.52 -5.52
N ILE A 105 13.54 -14.72 -6.10
CA ILE A 105 13.09 -14.88 -7.49
C ILE A 105 14.22 -14.51 -8.45
N LEU A 106 14.91 -13.39 -8.23
CA LEU A 106 16.02 -12.95 -9.06
C LEU A 106 17.17 -13.96 -9.09
N GLU A 107 17.52 -14.59 -7.97
CA GLU A 107 18.55 -15.63 -7.93
C GLU A 107 18.20 -16.80 -8.87
N ILE A 108 16.92 -17.22 -8.92
CA ILE A 108 16.44 -18.29 -9.80
C ILE A 108 16.38 -17.83 -11.26
N LEU A 109 15.90 -16.61 -11.51
CA LEU A 109 15.82 -16.05 -12.86
C LEU A 109 17.20 -15.87 -13.48
N LEU A 110 18.12 -15.25 -12.75
CA LEU A 110 19.48 -14.98 -13.25
C LEU A 110 20.25 -16.27 -13.51
N GLU A 111 20.09 -17.30 -12.67
CA GLU A 111 20.64 -18.64 -12.93
C GLU A 111 20.08 -19.23 -14.24
N MET A 112 18.77 -19.10 -14.48
CA MET A 112 18.13 -19.61 -15.69
C MET A 112 18.56 -18.85 -16.94
N LEU A 113 18.66 -17.52 -16.87
CA LEU A 113 19.09 -16.66 -17.97
C LEU A 113 20.53 -16.96 -18.38
N ASP A 114 21.45 -17.06 -17.40
CA ASP A 114 22.85 -17.42 -17.61
C ASP A 114 22.99 -18.79 -18.27
N ALA A 115 22.25 -19.79 -17.79
CA ALA A 115 22.26 -21.15 -18.35
C ALA A 115 21.79 -21.23 -19.81
N HIS A 116 21.08 -20.22 -20.32
CA HIS A 116 20.61 -20.13 -21.70
C HIS A 116 21.40 -19.09 -22.54
N GLY A 117 22.50 -18.57 -22.01
CA GLY A 117 23.39 -17.63 -22.71
C GLY A 117 22.82 -16.22 -22.87
N VAL A 118 21.97 -15.79 -21.94
CA VAL A 118 21.39 -14.44 -21.94
C VAL A 118 22.24 -13.50 -21.07
N ASP A 119 23.08 -12.71 -21.72
CA ASP A 119 24.04 -11.82 -21.04
C ASP A 119 23.56 -10.36 -20.89
N ASP A 120 22.70 -9.88 -21.80
CA ASP A 120 22.15 -8.51 -21.80
C ASP A 120 20.91 -8.43 -20.90
N VAL A 121 21.14 -8.50 -19.58
CA VAL A 121 20.11 -8.40 -18.55
C VAL A 121 20.22 -7.08 -17.79
N HIS A 122 19.12 -6.33 -17.73
CA HIS A 122 18.96 -5.14 -16.91
C HIS A 122 17.89 -5.37 -15.84
N ILE A 123 18.13 -4.94 -14.60
CA ILE A 123 17.18 -4.95 -13.50
C ILE A 123 16.72 -3.50 -13.24
N ILE A 124 15.41 -3.24 -13.31
CA ILE A 124 14.85 -1.90 -13.15
C ILE A 124 13.89 -1.91 -11.96
N ILE A 125 14.08 -0.98 -11.03
CA ILE A 125 13.10 -0.75 -9.96
C ILE A 125 11.94 0.04 -10.55
N ALA A 126 10.73 -0.50 -10.45
CA ALA A 126 9.52 0.04 -11.03
C ALA A 126 8.88 1.08 -10.09
N ASN A 127 9.58 2.19 -9.85
CA ASN A 127 9.16 3.23 -8.90
C ASN A 127 8.27 4.33 -9.52
N SER A 128 8.19 4.47 -10.86
CA SER A 128 7.50 5.59 -11.51
C SER A 128 7.76 6.93 -10.80
N LEU A 129 6.72 7.65 -10.37
CA LEU A 129 6.81 8.92 -9.65
C LEU A 129 7.13 8.80 -8.15
N HIS A 130 7.33 7.58 -7.64
CA HIS A 130 7.87 7.38 -6.30
C HIS A 130 9.33 7.81 -6.22
N ARG A 131 9.78 8.12 -4.99
CA ARG A 131 11.20 8.36 -4.75
C ARG A 131 12.06 7.19 -5.22
N LYS A 132 13.27 7.50 -5.67
CA LYS A 132 14.30 6.49 -5.93
C LYS A 132 14.68 5.79 -4.63
N MET A 133 14.87 4.47 -4.70
CA MET A 133 15.49 3.71 -3.61
C MET A 133 16.96 4.11 -3.48
N THR A 134 17.41 4.27 -2.24
CA THR A 134 18.82 4.51 -1.92
C THR A 134 19.67 3.26 -2.17
N GLU A 135 20.98 3.41 -2.32
CA GLU A 135 21.91 2.30 -2.57
C GLU A 135 21.77 1.16 -1.54
N TRP A 136 21.62 1.49 -0.25
CA TRP A 136 21.49 0.48 0.79
C TRP A 136 20.14 -0.25 0.71
N GLU A 137 19.06 0.44 0.36
CA GLU A 137 17.73 -0.15 0.17
C GLU A 137 17.76 -1.13 -1.02
N MET A 138 18.39 -0.73 -2.12
CA MET A 138 18.61 -1.57 -3.30
C MET A 138 19.41 -2.82 -2.94
N LYS A 139 20.56 -2.65 -2.27
CA LYS A 139 21.41 -3.76 -1.83
C LYS A 139 20.71 -4.71 -0.88
N ARG A 140 19.86 -4.19 0.01
CA ARG A 140 19.06 -5.00 0.93
C ARG A 140 18.00 -5.80 0.18
N CYS A 141 17.33 -5.18 -0.78
CA CYS A 141 16.25 -5.77 -1.57
C CYS A 141 16.71 -7.00 -2.38
N VAL A 142 17.83 -6.90 -3.10
CA VAL A 142 18.29 -7.99 -3.99
C VAL A 142 19.44 -8.81 -3.41
N GLY A 143 19.92 -8.46 -2.22
CA GLY A 143 21.08 -9.09 -1.59
C GLY A 143 22.41 -8.66 -2.20
N ARG A 144 23.51 -8.96 -1.48
CA ARG A 144 24.85 -8.46 -1.81
C ARG A 144 25.34 -8.93 -3.18
N LYS A 145 25.08 -10.18 -3.56
CA LYS A 145 25.61 -10.77 -4.79
C LYS A 145 25.04 -10.07 -6.02
N ILE A 146 23.71 -10.07 -6.17
CA ILE A 146 23.03 -9.43 -7.30
C ILE A 146 23.36 -7.93 -7.35
N TRP A 147 23.37 -7.26 -6.20
CA TRP A 147 23.76 -5.86 -6.14
C TRP A 147 25.18 -5.64 -6.68
N SER A 148 26.18 -6.41 -6.25
CA SER A 148 27.55 -6.27 -6.74
C SER A 148 27.73 -6.62 -8.22
N ASP A 149 26.93 -7.54 -8.76
CA ASP A 149 27.06 -8.01 -10.14
C ASP A 149 26.36 -7.07 -11.16
N PHE A 150 25.38 -6.26 -10.73
CA PHE A 150 24.56 -5.42 -11.62
C PHE A 150 24.57 -3.91 -11.30
N TYR A 151 24.77 -3.49 -10.05
CA TYR A 151 24.74 -2.06 -9.68
C TYR A 151 26.07 -1.36 -10.03
N PRO A 152 26.06 -0.11 -10.54
CA PRO A 152 24.89 0.71 -10.87
C PRO A 152 24.39 0.56 -12.31
N ASP A 153 25.20 0.01 -13.22
CA ASP A 153 24.98 0.16 -14.66
C ASP A 153 23.82 -0.68 -15.21
N ARG A 154 23.50 -1.80 -14.56
CA ARG A 154 22.45 -2.74 -14.97
C ARG A 154 21.46 -3.04 -13.85
N TYR A 155 21.53 -2.32 -12.72
CA TYR A 155 20.52 -2.33 -11.67
C TYR A 155 20.28 -0.91 -11.16
N TYR A 156 19.16 -0.31 -11.55
CA TYR A 156 18.87 1.11 -11.31
C TYR A 156 17.39 1.39 -11.09
N ASN A 157 17.10 2.59 -10.56
CA ASN A 157 15.73 3.09 -10.43
C ASN A 157 15.22 3.62 -11.75
N HIS A 158 13.97 3.34 -12.08
CA HIS A 158 13.28 4.02 -13.17
C HIS A 158 13.32 5.55 -12.98
N ASP A 159 13.48 6.26 -14.10
CA ASP A 159 13.46 7.73 -14.17
C ASP A 159 12.35 8.16 -15.13
N ALA A 160 11.21 8.55 -14.56
CA ALA A 160 10.03 8.99 -15.30
C ALA A 160 10.24 10.31 -16.07
N GLU A 161 11.28 11.07 -15.69
CA GLU A 161 11.61 12.38 -16.25
C GLU A 161 12.87 12.30 -17.14
N ASP A 162 13.29 11.09 -17.53
CA ASP A 162 14.41 10.91 -18.45
C ASP A 162 14.00 11.24 -19.90
N PRO A 163 14.53 12.32 -20.51
CA PRO A 163 14.16 12.73 -21.86
C PRO A 163 14.47 11.65 -22.91
N ASP A 164 15.49 10.83 -22.65
CA ASP A 164 15.89 9.71 -23.50
C ASP A 164 15.49 8.35 -22.93
N GLY A 165 14.85 8.31 -21.76
CA GLY A 165 14.51 7.06 -21.08
C GLY A 165 13.08 6.58 -21.33
N ILE A 166 12.24 7.41 -21.96
CA ILE A 166 10.80 7.17 -22.13
C ILE A 166 10.42 7.21 -23.61
N VAL A 167 9.55 6.30 -24.04
CA VAL A 167 8.97 6.27 -25.40
C VAL A 167 7.45 6.10 -25.35
N GLN A 168 6.74 6.77 -26.26
CA GLN A 168 5.30 6.55 -26.43
C GLN A 168 5.09 5.31 -27.29
N ILE A 169 4.34 4.35 -26.78
CA ILE A 169 4.04 3.08 -27.47
C ILE A 169 2.60 3.00 -27.99
N GLY A 170 1.72 3.89 -27.52
CA GLY A 170 0.35 3.94 -27.99
C GLY A 170 -0.51 4.95 -27.25
N GLU A 171 -1.81 4.86 -27.53
CA GLU A 171 -2.88 5.61 -26.89
C GLU A 171 -4.11 4.70 -26.84
N THR A 172 -4.81 4.66 -25.71
CA THR A 172 -6.04 3.87 -25.60
C THR A 172 -7.18 4.54 -26.36
N ARG A 173 -8.25 3.79 -26.65
CA ARG A 173 -9.48 4.33 -27.24
C ARG A 173 -10.16 5.44 -26.41
N HIS A 174 -9.73 5.64 -25.16
CA HIS A 174 -10.24 6.66 -24.24
C HIS A 174 -9.32 7.89 -24.15
N GLY A 175 -8.27 7.97 -24.95
CA GLY A 175 -7.33 9.09 -24.96
C GLY A 175 -6.22 8.99 -23.91
N GLU A 176 -6.00 7.81 -23.33
CA GLU A 176 -4.97 7.59 -22.32
C GLU A 176 -3.64 7.32 -23.03
N VAL A 177 -2.74 8.29 -22.97
CA VAL A 177 -1.40 8.18 -23.57
C VAL A 177 -0.58 7.14 -22.82
N VAL A 178 0.10 6.24 -23.56
CA VAL A 178 0.95 5.20 -22.97
C VAL A 178 2.41 5.44 -23.33
N ARG A 179 3.19 5.89 -22.34
CA ARG A 179 4.62 6.16 -22.40
C ARG A 179 5.35 5.33 -21.36
N ILE A 180 6.27 4.49 -21.81
CA ILE A 180 6.95 3.47 -20.99
C ILE A 180 8.47 3.62 -21.13
N ASN A 181 9.19 3.09 -20.15
CA ASN A 181 10.64 2.95 -20.16
C ASN A 181 11.16 2.33 -21.47
N ARG A 182 12.05 3.06 -22.17
CA ARG A 182 12.64 2.68 -23.46
C ARG A 182 13.34 1.33 -23.40
N ARG A 183 14.11 1.06 -22.33
CA ARG A 183 14.84 -0.21 -22.19
C ARG A 183 13.88 -1.40 -22.10
N ALA A 184 12.73 -1.26 -21.44
CA ALA A 184 11.71 -2.30 -21.42
C ALA A 184 11.11 -2.52 -22.82
N VAL A 185 10.77 -1.44 -23.54
CA VAL A 185 10.18 -1.51 -24.89
C VAL A 185 11.14 -2.12 -25.93
N GLU A 186 12.44 -1.85 -25.81
CA GLU A 186 13.47 -2.38 -26.72
C GLU A 186 14.00 -3.76 -26.34
N SER A 187 13.50 -4.36 -25.25
CA SER A 187 13.88 -5.70 -24.84
C SER A 187 13.10 -6.76 -25.62
N ASP A 188 13.75 -7.88 -25.91
CA ASP A 188 13.08 -9.04 -26.50
C ASP A 188 12.14 -9.72 -25.50
N LEU A 189 12.43 -9.58 -24.20
CA LEU A 189 11.59 -10.05 -23.10
C LEU A 189 11.65 -9.10 -21.91
N VAL A 190 10.47 -8.77 -21.38
CA VAL A 190 10.29 -8.06 -20.12
C VAL A 190 9.76 -9.05 -19.09
N ILE A 191 10.52 -9.29 -18.03
CA ILE A 191 10.08 -10.08 -16.88
C ILE A 191 9.66 -9.11 -15.77
N TYR A 192 8.44 -9.20 -15.27
CA TYR A 192 8.04 -8.39 -14.10
C TYR A 192 7.92 -9.26 -12.86
N VAL A 193 8.58 -8.88 -11.77
CA VAL A 193 8.53 -9.56 -10.47
C VAL A 193 7.78 -8.69 -9.48
N ASN A 194 6.57 -9.14 -9.11
CA ASN A 194 5.68 -8.44 -8.20
C ASN A 194 5.48 -9.19 -6.86
N ILE A 195 5.27 -8.42 -5.80
CA ILE A 195 4.79 -8.82 -4.48
C ILE A 195 3.43 -8.17 -4.22
N ASN A 196 2.37 -8.98 -4.16
CA ASN A 196 1.04 -8.57 -3.72
C ASN A 196 0.94 -8.60 -2.19
N LEU A 197 0.74 -7.42 -1.60
CA LEU A 197 0.36 -7.26 -0.19
C LEU A 197 -1.14 -6.93 -0.05
N VAL A 198 -1.74 -6.32 -1.08
CA VAL A 198 -3.18 -6.08 -1.18
C VAL A 198 -3.70 -6.40 -2.60
N PRO A 199 -5.00 -6.67 -2.80
CA PRO A 199 -5.58 -6.98 -4.12
C PRO A 199 -5.44 -5.90 -5.21
N MET A 200 -4.99 -4.70 -4.83
CA MET A 200 -4.72 -3.61 -5.76
C MET A 200 -3.31 -3.71 -6.40
N ASP A 201 -2.43 -4.53 -5.83
CA ASP A 201 -1.07 -4.72 -6.33
C ASP A 201 -1.07 -5.69 -7.52
N GLY A 202 0.03 -5.74 -8.28
CA GLY A 202 0.17 -6.66 -9.42
C GLY A 202 -0.72 -6.34 -10.63
N GLY A 203 -0.92 -7.33 -11.49
CA GLY A 203 -1.66 -7.20 -12.74
C GLY A 203 -1.08 -6.12 -13.65
N HIS A 204 -1.94 -5.42 -14.38
CA HIS A 204 -1.47 -4.36 -15.28
C HIS A 204 -0.92 -3.11 -14.54
N LYS A 205 -1.03 -3.03 -13.21
CA LYS A 205 -0.32 -2.02 -12.40
C LYS A 205 1.19 -2.27 -12.36
N SER A 206 1.68 -3.42 -12.79
CA SER A 206 3.10 -3.70 -12.86
C SER A 206 3.82 -2.84 -13.92
N VAL A 207 3.84 -3.27 -15.17
CA VAL A 207 4.57 -2.58 -16.25
C VAL A 207 3.95 -1.22 -16.56
N GLY A 208 2.62 -1.17 -16.76
CA GLY A 208 1.90 0.00 -17.24
C GLY A 208 1.85 1.19 -16.28
N VAL A 209 2.24 0.98 -15.02
CA VAL A 209 2.27 2.01 -13.97
C VAL A 209 3.68 2.15 -13.42
N GLY A 210 4.35 1.06 -13.03
CA GLY A 210 5.66 1.15 -12.38
C GLY A 210 6.81 1.61 -13.30
N LEU A 211 6.67 1.46 -14.62
CA LEU A 211 7.67 1.88 -15.62
C LEU A 211 7.19 3.03 -16.51
N CYS A 212 6.13 3.73 -16.12
CA CYS A 212 5.56 4.82 -16.89
C CYS A 212 5.96 6.20 -16.34
N ASP A 213 5.81 7.21 -17.20
CA ASP A 213 6.04 8.61 -16.86
C ASP A 213 4.80 9.28 -16.23
N TYR A 214 4.92 10.58 -15.92
CA TYR A 214 3.81 11.38 -15.40
C TYR A 214 2.57 11.41 -16.32
N LEU A 215 2.75 11.53 -17.64
CA LEU A 215 1.61 11.63 -18.57
C LEU A 215 0.75 10.37 -18.55
N THR A 216 1.39 9.20 -18.53
CA THR A 216 0.72 7.90 -18.44
C THR A 216 0.10 7.70 -17.07
N LEU A 217 0.85 8.01 -16.00
CA LEU A 217 0.41 7.77 -14.62
C LEU A 217 -0.83 8.60 -14.26
N ARG A 218 -0.88 9.85 -14.73
CA ARG A 218 -2.00 10.77 -14.49
C ARG A 218 -3.33 10.23 -15.02
N ALA A 219 -3.32 9.41 -16.07
CA ALA A 219 -4.53 8.89 -16.70
C ALA A 219 -5.42 8.12 -15.72
N HIS A 220 -4.84 7.54 -14.67
CA HIS A 220 -5.57 6.77 -13.66
C HIS A 220 -5.41 7.32 -12.23
N HIS A 221 -4.47 8.25 -12.01
CA HIS A 221 -4.29 9.00 -10.77
C HIS A 221 -4.91 10.40 -10.81
N GLU A 222 -6.07 10.57 -11.45
CA GLU A 222 -6.82 11.83 -11.43
C GLU A 222 -8.08 11.73 -10.58
N PRO A 223 -8.62 12.84 -10.04
CA PRO A 223 -9.75 12.80 -9.12
C PRO A 223 -11.01 12.16 -9.74
N VAL A 224 -11.20 12.31 -11.06
CA VAL A 224 -12.33 11.69 -11.78
C VAL A 224 -12.24 10.15 -11.69
N ALA A 225 -11.08 9.59 -12.04
CA ALA A 225 -10.86 8.15 -12.00
C ALA A 225 -11.03 7.58 -10.59
N ILE A 226 -10.58 8.33 -9.58
CA ILE A 226 -10.76 7.94 -8.18
C ILE A 226 -12.24 7.94 -7.80
N ARG A 227 -12.98 9.03 -8.06
CA ARG A 227 -14.42 9.13 -7.77
C ARG A 227 -15.27 8.06 -8.47
N GLU A 228 -14.84 7.60 -9.64
CA GLU A 228 -15.49 6.52 -10.40
C GLU A 228 -15.11 5.11 -9.93
N SER A 229 -14.14 5.01 -9.01
CA SER A 229 -13.75 3.75 -8.39
C SER A 229 -14.56 3.52 -7.11
N ASP A 230 -15.23 2.37 -6.99
CA ASP A 230 -15.97 2.02 -5.77
C ASP A 230 -14.99 1.72 -4.62
N SER A 231 -14.13 0.71 -4.81
CA SER A 231 -13.07 0.34 -3.87
C SER A 231 -11.76 0.09 -4.61
N TYR A 232 -10.64 0.40 -3.97
CA TYR A 232 -9.31 0.04 -4.47
C TYR A 232 -9.01 -1.46 -4.27
N MET A 233 -9.69 -2.09 -3.31
CA MET A 233 -9.47 -3.49 -2.93
C MET A 233 -10.41 -4.45 -3.67
N ASP A 234 -11.23 -3.93 -4.59
CA ASP A 234 -12.11 -4.69 -5.48
C ASP A 234 -11.84 -4.26 -6.93
N PRO A 235 -10.79 -4.80 -7.59
CA PRO A 235 -10.38 -4.37 -8.93
C PRO A 235 -11.50 -4.42 -9.97
N GLN A 236 -12.46 -5.34 -9.85
CA GLN A 236 -13.58 -5.46 -10.79
C GLN A 236 -14.52 -4.24 -10.76
N LYS A 237 -14.58 -3.54 -9.61
CA LYS A 237 -15.41 -2.34 -9.38
C LYS A 237 -14.61 -1.04 -9.33
N SER A 238 -13.34 -1.08 -9.72
CA SER A 238 -12.44 0.06 -9.64
C SER A 238 -12.18 0.64 -11.03
N GLU A 239 -12.55 1.90 -11.27
CA GLU A 239 -12.19 2.55 -12.54
C GLU A 239 -10.67 2.73 -12.63
N LEU A 240 -9.98 3.03 -11.52
CA LEU A 240 -8.52 3.02 -11.41
C LEU A 240 -7.95 1.72 -12.01
N ALA A 241 -8.43 0.55 -11.56
CA ALA A 241 -7.97 -0.74 -12.08
C ALA A 241 -8.31 -0.92 -13.57
N ARG A 242 -9.51 -0.50 -14.02
CA ARG A 242 -9.87 -0.57 -15.45
C ARG A 242 -8.96 0.29 -16.31
N ARG A 243 -8.58 1.49 -15.87
CA ARG A 243 -7.64 2.36 -16.60
C ARG A 243 -6.25 1.72 -16.65
N CYS A 244 -5.75 1.20 -15.53
CA CYS A 244 -4.51 0.42 -15.49
C CYS A 244 -4.56 -0.76 -16.49
N ASN A 245 -5.66 -1.51 -16.54
CA ASN A 245 -5.83 -2.62 -17.48
C ASN A 245 -5.80 -2.18 -18.94
N ARG A 246 -6.43 -1.04 -19.29
CA ARG A 246 -6.38 -0.51 -20.66
C ARG A 246 -4.95 -0.14 -21.08
N ILE A 247 -4.22 0.53 -20.20
CA ILE A 247 -2.81 0.91 -20.44
C ILE A 247 -1.93 -0.35 -20.55
N GLY A 248 -2.10 -1.29 -19.63
CA GLY A 248 -1.31 -2.52 -19.62
C GLY A 248 -1.57 -3.43 -20.82
N LYS A 249 -2.76 -3.42 -21.41
CA LYS A 249 -3.04 -4.14 -22.67
C LYS A 249 -2.21 -3.61 -23.84
N ILE A 250 -2.06 -2.29 -23.95
CA ILE A 250 -1.15 -1.70 -24.94
C ILE A 250 0.30 -2.13 -24.68
N CYS A 251 0.70 -2.21 -23.41
CA CYS A 251 2.03 -2.72 -23.05
C CYS A 251 2.23 -4.16 -23.52
N ASP A 252 1.26 -5.05 -23.27
CA ASP A 252 1.33 -6.46 -23.65
C ASP A 252 1.17 -6.70 -25.17
N GLU A 253 0.59 -5.75 -25.91
CA GLU A 253 0.54 -5.77 -27.38
C GLU A 253 1.88 -5.42 -28.02
N VAL A 254 2.68 -4.56 -27.37
CA VAL A 254 3.94 -4.03 -27.91
C VAL A 254 5.16 -4.79 -27.40
N MET A 255 5.12 -5.28 -26.15
CA MET A 255 6.22 -5.95 -25.48
C MET A 255 5.88 -7.42 -25.18
N ASN A 256 6.87 -8.30 -25.26
CA ASN A 256 6.73 -9.64 -24.71
C ASN A 256 6.92 -9.60 -23.19
N VAL A 257 5.80 -9.54 -22.45
CA VAL A 257 5.81 -9.53 -20.99
C VAL A 257 5.61 -10.94 -20.43
N PHE A 258 6.54 -11.36 -19.58
CA PHE A 258 6.45 -12.54 -18.73
C PHE A 258 6.27 -12.11 -17.27
N HIS A 259 5.03 -12.22 -16.79
CA HIS A 259 4.68 -11.76 -15.46
C HIS A 259 4.99 -12.82 -14.41
N ILE A 260 5.51 -12.43 -13.25
CA ILE A 260 5.66 -13.26 -12.06
C ILE A 260 5.03 -12.49 -10.90
N GLU A 261 3.87 -12.96 -10.44
CA GLU A 261 3.21 -12.39 -9.27
C GLU A 261 3.29 -13.35 -8.09
N THR A 262 3.41 -12.76 -6.91
CA THR A 262 3.43 -13.49 -5.65
C THR A 262 2.45 -12.90 -4.68
N ALA A 263 1.74 -13.73 -3.93
CA ALA A 263 0.97 -13.31 -2.76
C ALA A 263 1.72 -13.70 -1.50
N ILE A 264 1.78 -12.80 -0.52
CA ILE A 264 2.30 -13.07 0.82
C ILE A 264 1.18 -13.08 1.86
N ASN A 265 1.38 -13.79 2.97
CA ASN A 265 0.45 -13.75 4.10
C ASN A 265 0.52 -12.43 4.88
N ASN A 266 -0.39 -12.23 5.84
CA ASN A 266 -0.42 -11.05 6.69
C ASN A 266 0.41 -11.16 7.99
N ARG A 267 1.44 -12.04 8.04
CA ARG A 267 2.29 -12.26 9.24
C ARG A 267 3.26 -11.09 9.49
N MET A 268 2.70 -9.92 9.79
CA MET A 268 3.44 -8.67 9.95
C MET A 268 4.37 -8.68 11.18
N PHE A 269 4.00 -9.38 12.25
CA PHE A 269 4.77 -9.40 13.50
C PHE A 269 5.32 -10.80 13.83
N LYS A 270 6.48 -10.83 14.51
CA LYS A 270 7.05 -12.04 15.11
C LYS A 270 7.74 -11.74 16.43
N GLY A 271 8.03 -12.80 17.20
CA GLY A 271 8.85 -12.71 18.40
C GLY A 271 8.20 -11.83 19.46
N GLN A 272 8.83 -10.71 19.83
CA GLN A 272 8.33 -9.86 20.93
C GLN A 272 7.05 -9.08 20.59
N MET A 273 6.67 -8.96 19.31
CA MET A 273 5.46 -8.24 18.87
C MET A 273 4.39 -9.17 18.30
N ASP A 274 4.57 -10.49 18.37
CA ASP A 274 3.62 -11.47 17.81
C ASP A 274 2.20 -11.37 18.39
N PHE A 275 2.11 -10.94 19.66
CA PHE A 275 0.85 -10.74 20.39
C PHE A 275 -0.06 -9.69 19.73
N LEU A 276 0.49 -8.74 18.95
CA LEU A 276 -0.29 -7.72 18.24
C LEU A 276 -1.20 -8.31 17.14
N MET A 277 -1.01 -9.58 16.77
CA MET A 277 -1.87 -10.29 15.80
C MET A 277 -2.96 -11.13 16.48
N LYS A 278 -3.05 -11.10 17.82
CA LYS A 278 -4.07 -11.86 18.59
C LYS A 278 -5.20 -10.93 19.01
N ASN A 279 -6.38 -11.50 19.23
CA ASN A 279 -7.44 -10.81 19.94
C ASN A 279 -7.01 -10.55 21.39
N GLU A 280 -7.16 -9.32 21.88
CA GLU A 280 -6.77 -8.90 23.23
C GLU A 280 -7.50 -9.67 24.34
N ASP A 281 -8.71 -10.18 24.07
CA ASP A 281 -9.43 -11.03 25.02
C ASP A 281 -8.69 -12.36 25.29
N GLU A 282 -7.83 -12.78 24.36
CA GLU A 282 -7.06 -14.03 24.43
C GLU A 282 -5.63 -13.82 24.96
N PHE A 283 -5.28 -12.59 25.38
CA PHE A 283 -3.94 -12.29 25.88
C PHE A 283 -3.66 -13.06 27.18
N THR A 284 -2.55 -13.80 27.16
CA THR A 284 -1.96 -14.36 28.38
C THR A 284 -1.36 -13.25 29.25
N GLU A 285 -1.07 -13.55 30.52
CA GLU A 285 -0.34 -12.61 31.40
C GLU A 285 1.00 -12.19 30.79
N PHE A 286 1.65 -13.11 30.07
CA PHE A 286 2.91 -12.83 29.38
C PHE A 286 2.72 -11.90 28.19
N ASP A 287 1.67 -12.06 27.39
CA ASP A 287 1.34 -11.15 26.28
C ASP A 287 1.08 -9.72 26.80
N ARG A 288 0.34 -9.59 27.92
CA ARG A 288 0.09 -8.30 28.59
C ARG A 288 1.38 -7.65 29.07
N LEU A 289 2.28 -8.42 29.68
CA LEU A 289 3.58 -7.93 30.13
C LEU A 289 4.45 -7.45 28.95
N LYS A 290 4.47 -8.19 27.83
CA LYS A 290 5.16 -7.74 26.61
C LYS A 290 4.60 -6.41 26.12
N PHE A 291 3.27 -6.29 26.02
CA PHE A 291 2.63 -5.06 25.57
C PHE A 291 3.01 -3.86 26.43
N GLU A 292 2.85 -3.97 27.75
CA GLU A 292 3.19 -2.87 28.67
C GLU A 292 4.68 -2.53 28.60
N GLY A 293 5.57 -3.53 28.47
CA GLY A 293 7.00 -3.31 28.28
C GLY A 293 7.32 -2.55 26.98
N VAL A 294 6.72 -2.95 25.85
CA VAL A 294 6.90 -2.29 24.55
C VAL A 294 6.34 -0.87 24.58
N LYS A 295 5.10 -0.68 25.06
CA LYS A 295 4.45 0.62 25.19
C LYS A 295 5.25 1.55 26.08
N TRP A 296 5.73 1.08 27.23
CA TRP A 296 6.58 1.87 28.13
C TRP A 296 7.88 2.26 27.44
N ALA A 297 8.57 1.30 26.80
CA ALA A 297 9.83 1.57 26.12
C ALA A 297 9.67 2.62 25.03
N LEU A 298 8.65 2.48 24.16
CA LEU A 298 8.34 3.47 23.13
C LEU A 298 8.02 4.83 23.76
N SER A 299 7.23 4.90 24.83
CA SER A 299 6.88 6.18 25.49
C SER A 299 8.09 6.99 26.00
N LYS A 300 9.23 6.33 26.25
CA LYS A 300 10.48 6.95 26.72
C LYS A 300 11.45 7.31 25.61
N MET A 301 11.22 6.84 24.38
CA MET A 301 12.10 7.11 23.24
C MET A 301 11.73 8.44 22.55
N PRO A 302 12.72 9.21 22.07
CA PRO A 302 12.46 10.31 21.14
C PRO A 302 11.81 9.82 19.83
N GLY A 303 10.95 10.63 19.21
CA GLY A 303 10.20 10.28 17.99
C GLY A 303 11.07 9.66 16.87
N PRO A 304 12.17 10.30 16.44
CA PRO A 304 13.05 9.74 15.42
C PRO A 304 13.64 8.37 15.78
N ALA A 305 13.90 8.12 17.08
CA ALA A 305 14.41 6.84 17.55
C ALA A 305 13.32 5.76 17.51
N LYS A 306 12.06 6.07 17.91
CA LYS A 306 10.91 5.14 17.76
C LYS A 306 10.73 4.72 16.32
N ARG A 307 10.72 5.71 15.42
CA ARG A 307 10.55 5.48 13.97
C ARG A 307 11.63 4.58 13.42
N LYS A 308 12.91 4.89 13.71
CA LYS A 308 14.04 4.06 13.28
C LYS A 308 13.90 2.62 13.80
N LEU A 309 13.50 2.44 15.06
CA LEU A 309 13.28 1.11 15.62
C LEU A 309 12.16 0.37 14.88
N LEU A 310 10.96 0.96 14.78
CA LEU A 310 9.79 0.32 14.18
C LEU A 310 10.00 -0.02 12.69
N HIS A 311 10.63 0.86 11.91
CA HIS A 311 10.97 0.60 10.51
C HIS A 311 12.09 -0.45 10.34
N SER A 312 12.94 -0.66 11.35
CA SER A 312 14.00 -1.67 11.28
C SER A 312 13.51 -3.10 11.52
N ILE A 313 12.30 -3.28 12.05
CA ILE A 313 11.78 -4.59 12.41
C ILE A 313 11.16 -5.24 11.18
N PRO A 314 11.75 -6.33 10.66
CA PRO A 314 11.22 -6.98 9.47
C PRO A 314 9.97 -7.79 9.78
N ALA A 315 9.00 -7.74 8.87
CA ALA A 315 7.85 -8.61 8.87
C ALA A 315 8.23 -10.07 8.59
N ALA A 316 7.46 -11.00 9.13
CA ALA A 316 7.68 -12.43 8.99
C ALA A 316 6.84 -13.02 7.85
N TYR A 317 6.60 -12.23 6.81
CA TYR A 317 5.80 -12.63 5.66
C TYR A 317 6.30 -13.92 5.02
N GLU A 318 5.36 -14.77 4.65
CA GLU A 318 5.62 -16.02 3.96
C GLU A 318 4.91 -16.00 2.60
N LEU A 319 5.56 -16.54 1.58
CA LEU A 319 4.97 -16.74 0.26
C LEU A 319 3.80 -17.71 0.34
N ILE A 320 2.59 -17.30 -0.05
CA ILE A 320 1.38 -18.16 -0.05
C ILE A 320 0.90 -18.54 -1.45
N ALA A 321 1.28 -17.78 -2.49
CA ALA A 321 1.11 -18.18 -3.89
C ALA A 321 2.19 -17.54 -4.76
N CYS A 322 2.59 -18.24 -5.82
CA CYS A 322 3.44 -17.71 -6.89
C CYS A 322 2.91 -18.25 -8.21
N HIS A 323 2.57 -17.35 -9.13
CA HIS A 323 2.12 -17.67 -10.48
C HIS A 323 2.94 -16.87 -11.48
N ALA A 324 3.11 -17.42 -12.68
CA ALA A 324 3.81 -16.76 -13.75
C ALA A 324 3.12 -16.97 -15.10
N GLY A 325 3.39 -16.11 -16.09
CA GLY A 325 2.81 -16.19 -17.43
C GLY A 325 2.25 -14.86 -17.93
N LYS A 326 1.12 -14.89 -18.65
CA LYS A 326 0.43 -13.68 -19.10
C LYS A 326 -0.23 -12.94 -17.93
N THR A 327 -0.25 -11.61 -18.02
CA THR A 327 -0.62 -10.70 -16.92
C THR A 327 -1.99 -11.01 -16.30
N GLU A 328 -3.07 -11.05 -17.09
CA GLU A 328 -4.43 -11.23 -16.57
C GLU A 328 -4.65 -12.59 -15.87
N PRO A 329 -4.36 -13.76 -16.46
CA PRO A 329 -4.60 -15.05 -15.80
C PRO A 329 -3.71 -15.28 -14.58
N VAL A 330 -2.49 -14.72 -14.58
CA VAL A 330 -1.61 -14.71 -13.39
C VAL A 330 -2.25 -13.91 -12.26
N HIS A 331 -2.71 -12.70 -12.57
CA HIS A 331 -3.30 -11.80 -11.59
C HIS A 331 -4.60 -12.37 -11.00
N ASP A 332 -5.47 -12.96 -11.82
CA ASP A 332 -6.71 -13.59 -11.35
C ASP A 332 -6.46 -14.70 -10.30
N ALA A 333 -5.44 -15.54 -10.53
CA ALA A 333 -5.05 -16.58 -9.57
C ALA A 333 -4.50 -16.01 -8.25
N ILE A 334 -3.81 -14.87 -8.34
CA ILE A 334 -3.23 -14.18 -7.18
C ILE A 334 -4.31 -13.46 -6.38
N LEU A 335 -5.30 -12.84 -7.04
CA LEU A 335 -6.45 -12.22 -6.40
C LEU A 335 -7.24 -13.23 -5.56
N GLU A 336 -7.47 -14.44 -6.07
CA GLU A 336 -8.15 -15.51 -5.31
C GLU A 336 -7.44 -15.78 -3.97
N ARG A 337 -6.10 -15.93 -4.02
CA ARG A 337 -5.30 -16.16 -2.82
C ARG A 337 -5.28 -14.95 -1.88
N SER A 338 -5.16 -13.74 -2.42
CA SER A 338 -5.21 -12.51 -1.64
C SER A 338 -6.53 -12.38 -0.88
N PHE A 339 -7.66 -12.64 -1.53
CA PHE A 339 -8.95 -12.59 -0.85
C PHE A 339 -9.12 -13.69 0.20
N GLU A 340 -8.57 -14.89 -0.02
CA GLU A 340 -8.54 -15.95 1.00
C GLU A 340 -7.85 -15.47 2.30
N GLN A 341 -6.71 -14.78 2.16
CA GLN A 341 -5.95 -14.25 3.29
C GLN A 341 -6.61 -13.03 3.96
N TYR A 342 -7.00 -12.03 3.18
CA TYR A 342 -7.30 -10.70 3.71
C TYR A 342 -8.79 -10.45 3.96
N ALA A 343 -9.70 -11.14 3.24
CA ALA A 343 -11.12 -10.83 3.26
C ALA A 343 -11.84 -11.44 4.48
N VAL A 344 -12.46 -10.60 5.30
CA VAL A 344 -13.26 -10.98 6.48
C VAL A 344 -14.73 -10.73 6.18
N LYS A 345 -15.60 -11.72 6.35
CA LYS A 345 -17.03 -11.53 6.06
C LYS A 345 -17.71 -10.69 7.13
N VAL A 346 -18.34 -9.59 6.73
CA VAL A 346 -18.96 -8.61 7.65
C VAL A 346 -20.37 -8.28 7.21
N ARG A 347 -21.31 -8.29 8.17
CA ARG A 347 -22.72 -7.97 7.92
C ARG A 347 -23.07 -6.56 8.33
N GLY A 348 -23.55 -5.75 7.38
CA GLY A 348 -24.13 -4.44 7.67
C GLY A 348 -23.10 -3.35 7.98
N GLN A 349 -23.38 -2.14 7.51
CA GLN A 349 -22.55 -0.96 7.69
C GLN A 349 -22.67 -0.38 9.10
N CYS A 350 -21.74 0.50 9.49
CA CYS A 350 -21.75 1.22 10.77
C CYS A 350 -22.00 2.72 10.59
N ASP A 351 -22.41 3.41 11.65
CA ASP A 351 -22.57 4.87 11.67
C ASP A 351 -21.26 5.56 12.10
N ILE A 352 -20.47 4.87 12.94
CA ILE A 352 -19.15 5.32 13.41
C ILE A 352 -18.13 4.22 13.12
N LEU A 353 -17.11 4.55 12.33
CA LEU A 353 -15.95 3.71 12.08
C LEU A 353 -14.75 4.23 12.87
N VAL A 354 -14.04 3.37 13.56
CA VAL A 354 -12.84 3.68 14.34
C VAL A 354 -11.66 2.89 13.79
N SER A 355 -10.49 3.50 13.69
CA SER A 355 -9.23 2.80 13.40
C SER A 355 -8.01 3.55 13.95
N GLY A 356 -6.98 2.81 14.34
CA GLY A 356 -5.65 3.38 14.56
C GLY A 356 -4.95 3.63 13.23
N ILE A 357 -4.09 4.65 13.15
CA ILE A 357 -3.17 4.84 12.03
C ILE A 357 -1.78 4.38 12.48
N PRO A 358 -1.17 3.37 11.82
CA PRO A 358 0.16 2.89 12.15
C PRO A 358 1.25 3.86 11.70
N TYR A 359 2.47 3.63 12.17
CA TYR A 359 3.68 4.37 11.80
C TYR A 359 4.06 4.31 10.31
N ILE A 360 3.38 3.49 9.52
CA ILE A 360 3.84 3.11 8.18
C ILE A 360 2.71 3.10 7.15
N SER A 361 3.05 3.58 5.96
CA SER A 361 2.29 3.61 4.72
C SER A 361 3.25 3.35 3.54
N PRO A 362 2.74 3.03 2.35
CA PRO A 362 3.59 2.82 1.16
C PRO A 362 4.51 4.02 0.84
N TYR A 363 4.15 5.22 1.30
CA TYR A 363 4.77 6.48 0.90
C TYR A 363 5.67 7.13 1.96
N ASN A 364 5.88 6.46 3.11
CA ASN A 364 6.83 6.91 4.16
C ASN A 364 7.83 5.82 4.57
N CYS A 365 8.15 4.88 3.69
CA CYS A 365 9.19 3.88 3.96
C CYS A 365 10.50 4.58 4.35
N ASN A 366 10.97 4.32 5.59
CA ASN A 366 12.15 4.95 6.21
C ASN A 366 12.04 6.47 6.41
N SER A 367 10.81 6.99 6.52
CA SER A 367 10.51 8.41 6.65
C SER A 367 9.32 8.64 7.58
N ILE A 368 9.04 9.90 7.93
CA ILE A 368 7.89 10.25 8.77
C ILE A 368 6.57 10.10 8.01
N LEU A 369 5.55 9.61 8.70
CA LEU A 369 4.17 9.69 8.21
C LEU A 369 3.66 11.13 8.35
N ASN A 370 3.94 11.93 7.33
CA ASN A 370 3.58 13.36 7.30
C ASN A 370 2.05 13.58 7.23
N PRO A 371 1.55 14.80 7.53
CA PRO A 371 0.12 15.11 7.51
C PRO A 371 -0.67 14.64 6.29
N LEU A 372 -0.12 14.80 5.08
CA LEU A 372 -0.80 14.38 3.85
C LEU A 372 -0.94 12.85 3.80
N LEU A 373 0.08 12.12 4.26
CA LEU A 373 0.05 10.66 4.32
C LEU A 373 -0.88 10.12 5.40
N VAL A 374 -1.13 10.87 6.48
CA VAL A 374 -2.20 10.53 7.44
C VAL A 374 -3.56 10.57 6.76
N GLN A 375 -3.81 11.57 5.91
CA GLN A 375 -5.03 11.65 5.11
C GLN A 375 -5.13 10.52 4.07
N VAL A 376 -4.02 10.13 3.44
CA VAL A 376 -3.95 8.94 2.57
C VAL A 376 -4.36 7.68 3.34
N MET A 377 -3.84 7.48 4.56
CA MET A 377 -4.21 6.32 5.38
C MET A 377 -5.68 6.36 5.78
N ALA A 378 -6.18 7.49 6.29
CA ALA A 378 -7.55 7.61 6.78
C ALA A 378 -8.61 7.46 5.67
N LEU A 379 -8.48 8.25 4.60
CA LEU A 379 -9.52 8.43 3.58
C LEU A 379 -9.24 7.64 2.31
N GLY A 380 -7.99 7.22 2.08
CA GLY A 380 -7.59 6.43 0.93
C GLY A 380 -7.51 4.94 1.24
N TYR A 381 -6.84 4.52 2.31
CA TYR A 381 -6.72 3.10 2.65
C TYR A 381 -7.83 2.60 3.59
N LEU A 382 -7.90 3.11 4.82
CA LEU A 382 -8.83 2.62 5.85
C LEU A 382 -10.28 2.72 5.41
N HIS A 383 -10.66 3.78 4.69
CA HIS A 383 -11.98 3.88 4.09
C HIS A 383 -12.23 2.81 3.00
N ASN A 384 -11.24 2.52 2.15
CA ASN A 384 -11.37 1.62 0.99
C ASN A 384 -10.97 0.16 1.28
N PHE A 385 -10.62 -0.21 2.52
CA PHE A 385 -10.39 -1.62 2.92
C PHE A 385 -11.69 -2.42 3.03
N TYR A 386 -12.45 -2.46 1.95
CA TYR A 386 -13.69 -3.22 1.82
C TYR A 386 -13.88 -3.79 0.42
N ARG A 387 -14.75 -4.79 0.34
CA ARG A 387 -15.35 -5.30 -0.90
C ARG A 387 -16.87 -5.24 -0.79
N GLY A 388 -17.55 -5.03 -1.92
CA GLY A 388 -19.02 -4.97 -1.96
C GLY A 388 -19.59 -3.57 -1.74
N LYS A 389 -19.39 -2.99 -0.55
CA LYS A 389 -19.83 -1.63 -0.16
C LYS A 389 -19.02 -1.11 1.04
N PRO A 390 -18.88 0.21 1.26
CA PRO A 390 -18.12 0.77 2.38
C PRO A 390 -18.57 0.23 3.75
N VAL A 391 -17.63 0.03 4.68
CA VAL A 391 -17.95 -0.36 6.08
C VAL A 391 -18.75 0.73 6.79
N LEU A 392 -18.43 1.99 6.53
CA LEU A 392 -19.11 3.17 7.07
C LEU A 392 -20.28 3.57 6.16
N LYS A 393 -21.44 3.88 6.74
CA LYS A 393 -22.57 4.45 5.99
C LYS A 393 -22.18 5.80 5.40
N LYS A 394 -22.84 6.17 4.31
CA LYS A 394 -22.72 7.51 3.72
C LYS A 394 -23.03 8.55 4.81
N ASP A 395 -22.23 9.61 4.86
CA ASP A 395 -22.32 10.67 5.86
C ASP A 395 -22.09 10.21 7.31
N GLY A 396 -21.49 9.03 7.51
CA GLY A 396 -21.07 8.55 8.82
C GLY A 396 -19.81 9.27 9.34
N VAL A 397 -19.39 8.91 10.55
CA VAL A 397 -18.20 9.49 11.21
C VAL A 397 -17.04 8.51 11.19
N LEU A 398 -15.89 8.96 10.69
CA LEU A 398 -14.62 8.25 10.85
C LEU A 398 -13.85 8.86 12.03
N ILE A 399 -13.51 8.04 13.02
CA ILE A 399 -12.60 8.39 14.11
C ILE A 399 -11.26 7.71 13.87
N ILE A 400 -10.18 8.48 13.85
CA ILE A 400 -8.81 7.96 13.77
C ILE A 400 -8.03 8.28 15.04
N ALA A 401 -7.18 7.35 15.48
CA ALA A 401 -6.20 7.61 16.54
C ALA A 401 -4.83 7.90 15.91
N HIS A 402 -4.35 9.15 16.03
CA HIS A 402 -3.04 9.55 15.49
C HIS A 402 -2.53 10.87 16.13
N PRO A 403 -1.20 11.05 16.36
CA PRO A 403 -0.66 12.29 16.91
C PRO A 403 -0.72 13.49 15.95
N CYS A 404 -0.81 13.26 14.64
CA CYS A 404 -0.84 14.29 13.59
C CYS A 404 0.27 15.33 13.71
N HIS A 405 1.52 14.87 13.82
CA HIS A 405 2.70 15.75 13.82
C HIS A 405 2.74 16.62 12.56
N ASP A 406 3.07 17.90 12.73
CA ASP A 406 3.34 18.83 11.62
C ASP A 406 4.82 18.73 11.23
N GLU A 407 5.16 17.60 10.62
CA GLU A 407 6.53 17.26 10.29
C GLU A 407 6.57 16.59 8.92
N PHE A 408 7.56 16.96 8.11
CA PHE A 408 7.82 16.43 6.78
C PHE A 408 9.29 16.06 6.65
N ASP A 409 9.57 15.09 5.80
CA ASP A 409 10.93 14.78 5.38
C ASP A 409 11.30 15.70 4.22
N HIS A 410 12.28 16.58 4.43
CA HIS A 410 12.68 17.57 3.44
C HIS A 410 13.41 16.96 2.24
N GLU A 411 13.96 15.75 2.38
CA GLU A 411 14.65 15.05 1.29
C GLU A 411 13.65 14.24 0.46
N HIS A 412 12.75 13.51 1.12
CA HIS A 412 11.77 12.66 0.43
C HIS A 412 10.54 13.43 -0.05
N HIS A 413 10.04 14.40 0.71
CA HIS A 413 8.74 15.03 0.47
C HIS A 413 8.80 16.57 0.27
N PRO A 414 9.76 17.14 -0.47
CA PRO A 414 9.88 18.61 -0.60
C PRO A 414 8.62 19.26 -1.20
N SER A 415 8.01 18.64 -2.24
CA SER A 415 6.78 19.14 -2.87
C SER A 415 5.55 19.03 -1.97
N TYR A 416 5.55 18.11 -0.99
CA TYR A 416 4.44 17.93 -0.06
C TYR A 416 4.34 19.10 0.92
N ILE A 417 5.49 19.66 1.30
CA ILE A 417 5.57 20.80 2.21
C ILE A 417 4.85 21.99 1.59
N GLU A 418 5.14 22.30 0.33
CA GLU A 418 4.47 23.38 -0.38
C GLU A 418 2.99 23.07 -0.61
N PHE A 419 2.65 21.85 -1.03
CA PHE A 419 1.26 21.43 -1.20
C PHE A 419 0.43 21.65 0.08
N PHE A 420 0.95 21.21 1.22
CA PHE A 420 0.26 21.29 2.51
C PHE A 420 0.15 22.72 3.03
N ASN A 421 1.23 23.51 2.95
CA ASN A 421 1.27 24.84 3.55
C ASN A 421 0.74 25.96 2.66
N ARG A 422 0.78 25.80 1.32
CA ARG A 422 0.30 26.80 0.36
C ARG A 422 -1.07 26.44 -0.21
N LEU A 423 -1.23 25.21 -0.71
CA LEU A 423 -2.41 24.88 -1.53
C LEU A 423 -3.63 24.47 -0.70
N LEU A 424 -3.46 23.62 0.31
CA LEU A 424 -4.60 23.18 1.15
C LEU A 424 -5.31 24.31 1.92
N PRO A 425 -4.62 25.39 2.36
CA PRO A 425 -5.29 26.57 2.90
C PRO A 425 -6.13 27.34 1.87
N GLU A 426 -5.78 27.28 0.58
CA GLU A 426 -6.54 27.93 -0.48
C GLU A 426 -7.76 27.09 -0.90
N THR A 427 -7.57 25.79 -1.13
CA THR A 427 -8.66 24.88 -1.50
C THR A 427 -8.34 23.43 -1.15
N ARG A 428 -9.39 22.69 -0.81
CA ARG A 428 -9.36 21.24 -0.56
C ARG A 428 -10.04 20.46 -1.70
N ASP A 429 -10.62 21.16 -2.67
CA ASP A 429 -11.29 20.51 -3.79
C ASP A 429 -10.24 19.92 -4.75
N ALA A 430 -10.32 18.60 -4.97
CA ALA A 430 -9.36 17.89 -5.78
C ALA A 430 -9.39 18.29 -7.26
N MET A 431 -10.55 18.70 -7.79
CA MET A 431 -10.65 19.14 -9.19
C MET A 431 -10.01 20.52 -9.35
N GLU A 432 -10.24 21.42 -8.41
CA GLU A 432 -9.61 22.75 -8.40
C GLU A 432 -8.08 22.66 -8.27
N LEU A 433 -7.58 21.80 -7.37
CA LEU A 433 -6.15 21.55 -7.23
C LEU A 433 -5.52 21.03 -8.53
N ARG A 434 -6.20 20.08 -9.20
CA ARG A 434 -5.78 19.54 -10.51
C ARG A 434 -5.69 20.62 -11.56
N GLU A 435 -6.74 21.43 -11.70
CA GLU A 435 -6.83 22.44 -12.74
C GLU A 435 -5.85 23.59 -12.55
N LYS A 436 -5.63 24.02 -11.29
CA LYS A 436 -4.81 25.20 -11.00
C LYS A 436 -3.33 24.90 -10.84
N TYR A 437 -2.95 23.80 -10.18
CA TYR A 437 -1.59 23.66 -9.63
C TYR A 437 -0.84 22.39 -10.06
N GLU A 438 -1.53 21.30 -10.41
CA GLU A 438 -0.86 20.00 -10.67
C GLU A 438 0.19 20.09 -11.78
N LEU A 439 -0.14 20.73 -12.91
CA LEU A 439 0.78 20.88 -14.04
C LEU A 439 1.99 21.75 -13.70
N GLU A 440 1.82 22.79 -12.88
CA GLU A 440 2.92 23.63 -12.41
C GLU A 440 3.93 22.80 -11.63
N PHE A 441 3.45 21.98 -10.70
CA PHE A 441 4.28 21.11 -9.87
C PHE A 441 4.92 19.98 -10.67
N ALA A 442 4.17 19.38 -11.60
CA ALA A 442 4.66 18.31 -12.47
C ALA A 442 5.82 18.78 -13.36
N HIS A 443 5.83 20.05 -13.76
CA HIS A 443 6.84 20.62 -14.65
C HIS A 443 7.83 21.56 -13.95
N ASN A 444 7.80 21.63 -12.62
CA ASN A 444 8.72 22.48 -11.86
C ASN A 444 10.16 21.93 -11.98
N PRO A 445 11.12 22.71 -12.53
CA PRO A 445 12.48 22.23 -12.74
C PRO A 445 13.20 21.81 -11.46
N SER A 446 12.88 22.45 -10.33
CA SER A 446 13.49 22.13 -9.04
C SER A 446 12.99 20.78 -8.52
N TYR A 447 11.69 20.51 -8.62
CA TYR A 447 11.13 19.22 -8.21
C TYR A 447 11.57 18.08 -9.12
N ILE A 448 11.68 18.34 -10.43
CA ILE A 448 12.25 17.37 -11.37
C ILE A 448 13.71 17.06 -10.99
N GLU A 449 14.54 18.06 -10.73
CA GLU A 449 15.94 17.83 -10.34
C GLU A 449 16.05 17.02 -9.04
N MET A 450 15.26 17.37 -8.01
CA MET A 450 15.21 16.64 -6.74
C MET A 450 14.76 15.19 -6.91
N TYR A 451 13.80 14.91 -7.79
CA TYR A 451 13.33 13.56 -8.10
C TYR A 451 14.38 12.76 -8.89
N ARG A 452 14.98 13.36 -9.92
CA ARG A 452 15.91 12.68 -10.83
C ARG A 452 17.27 12.40 -10.19
N ARG A 453 17.79 13.36 -9.42
CA ARG A 453 19.15 13.30 -8.85
C ARG A 453 19.19 13.08 -7.34
N GLY A 454 18.06 13.21 -6.67
CA GLY A 454 17.92 12.92 -5.24
C GLY A 454 17.01 11.72 -4.98
N ASN A 455 16.44 11.70 -3.78
CA ASN A 455 15.48 10.69 -3.33
C ASN A 455 14.10 11.31 -3.05
N ALA A 456 13.76 12.41 -3.71
CA ALA A 456 12.45 13.03 -3.59
C ALA A 456 11.40 12.26 -4.40
N TYR A 457 10.16 12.26 -3.92
CA TYR A 457 9.00 11.96 -4.76
C TYR A 457 8.83 13.03 -5.85
N HIS A 458 8.23 12.65 -6.97
CA HIS A 458 7.97 13.59 -8.08
C HIS A 458 7.12 14.79 -7.63
N GLY A 459 7.27 15.94 -8.29
CA GLY A 459 6.52 17.17 -7.99
C GLY A 459 4.99 16.99 -8.03
N ALA A 460 4.49 16.16 -8.93
CA ALA A 460 3.06 15.82 -9.05
C ALA A 460 2.55 14.86 -7.96
N HIS A 461 3.43 14.11 -7.30
CA HIS A 461 3.04 13.05 -6.37
C HIS A 461 2.15 13.49 -5.18
N PRO A 462 2.31 14.67 -4.53
CA PRO A 462 1.39 15.10 -3.48
C PRO A 462 -0.07 15.28 -3.96
N PHE A 463 -0.29 15.63 -5.23
CA PHE A 463 -1.63 15.71 -5.80
C PHE A 463 -2.28 14.34 -5.85
N PHE A 464 -1.55 13.34 -6.33
CA PHE A 464 -2.04 11.96 -6.38
C PHE A 464 -2.34 11.40 -4.99
N MET A 465 -1.54 11.76 -3.98
CA MET A 465 -1.82 11.42 -2.58
C MET A 465 -3.07 12.10 -2.05
N TRP A 466 -3.29 13.37 -2.39
CA TRP A 466 -4.54 14.03 -2.05
C TRP A 466 -5.71 13.31 -2.71
N TYR A 467 -5.67 13.10 -4.03
CA TYR A 467 -6.73 12.44 -4.78
C TYR A 467 -7.00 11.03 -4.30
N TRP A 468 -5.99 10.33 -3.79
CA TRP A 468 -6.13 8.98 -3.23
C TRP A 468 -7.17 8.88 -2.11
N GLY A 469 -7.43 9.95 -1.35
CA GLY A 469 -8.51 9.96 -0.36
C GLY A 469 -9.81 10.57 -0.82
N GLU A 470 -9.99 10.79 -2.13
CA GLU A 470 -11.18 11.43 -2.67
C GLU A 470 -12.44 10.62 -2.38
N ASN A 471 -12.40 9.30 -2.51
CA ASN A 471 -13.54 8.44 -2.15
C ASN A 471 -13.96 8.61 -0.70
N GLY A 472 -12.99 8.59 0.22
CA GLY A 472 -13.26 8.86 1.63
C GLY A 472 -13.83 10.24 1.87
N ARG A 473 -13.26 11.30 1.28
CA ARG A 473 -13.77 12.68 1.39
C ARG A 473 -15.18 12.84 0.83
N GLN A 474 -15.49 12.17 -0.27
CA GLN A 474 -16.82 12.23 -0.88
C GLN A 474 -17.84 11.44 -0.05
N HIS A 475 -17.44 10.42 0.71
CA HIS A 475 -18.35 9.51 1.42
C HIS A 475 -18.57 9.86 2.90
N ILE A 476 -17.54 10.34 3.57
CA ILE A 476 -17.51 10.53 5.03
C ILE A 476 -18.05 11.91 5.39
N GLY A 477 -19.02 11.97 6.31
CA GLY A 477 -19.63 13.22 6.74
C GLY A 477 -18.75 14.00 7.71
N LYS A 478 -17.99 13.31 8.55
CA LYS A 478 -17.06 13.92 9.51
C LYS A 478 -15.87 13.00 9.82
N VAL A 479 -14.68 13.60 9.94
CA VAL A 479 -13.47 12.95 10.44
C VAL A 479 -13.09 13.58 11.78
N ILE A 480 -12.84 12.74 12.78
CA ILE A 480 -12.41 13.16 14.12
C ILE A 480 -11.08 12.48 14.46
N VAL A 481 -10.07 13.26 14.83
CA VAL A 481 -8.78 12.75 15.27
C VAL A 481 -8.73 12.70 16.79
N ALA A 482 -8.73 11.49 17.34
CA ALA A 482 -8.50 11.25 18.75
C ALA A 482 -7.00 11.36 19.07
N GLY A 483 -6.66 12.27 19.97
CA GLY A 483 -5.31 12.43 20.51
C GLY A 483 -4.35 13.25 19.64
N ALA A 484 -4.81 14.06 18.68
CA ALA A 484 -3.89 14.91 17.91
C ALA A 484 -3.09 15.86 18.85
N LYS A 485 -1.78 16.00 18.60
CA LYS A 485 -0.86 16.82 19.41
C LYS A 485 -0.93 18.32 19.11
N ASN A 486 -1.56 18.69 18.00
CA ASN A 486 -1.83 20.07 17.62
C ASN A 486 -3.23 20.16 16.97
N ALA A 487 -3.79 21.36 16.91
CA ALA A 487 -5.04 21.65 16.21
C ALA A 487 -4.82 21.98 14.72
N HIS A 488 -3.63 22.50 14.38
CA HIS A 488 -3.31 23.03 13.05
C HIS A 488 -3.45 21.99 11.93
N VAL A 489 -2.87 20.80 12.11
CA VAL A 489 -2.91 19.73 11.08
C VAL A 489 -4.33 19.23 10.84
N PRO A 490 -5.11 18.82 11.88
CA PRO A 490 -6.52 18.49 11.68
C PRO A 490 -7.30 19.62 10.99
N GLU A 491 -7.08 20.87 11.39
CA GLU A 491 -7.76 22.03 10.80
C GLU A 491 -7.44 22.20 9.31
N ILE A 492 -6.16 22.12 8.91
CA ILE A 492 -5.75 22.18 7.49
C ILE A 492 -6.41 21.05 6.68
N LEU A 493 -6.52 19.85 7.24
CA LEU A 493 -7.14 18.71 6.58
C LEU A 493 -8.68 18.76 6.56
N GLY A 494 -9.30 19.71 7.28
CA GLY A 494 -10.75 19.84 7.41
C GLY A 494 -11.38 18.86 8.41
N TRP A 495 -10.62 18.46 9.44
CA TRP A 495 -11.01 17.48 10.45
C TRP A 495 -11.19 18.13 11.83
N GLU A 496 -11.96 17.46 12.69
CA GLU A 496 -12.11 17.85 14.09
C GLU A 496 -11.10 17.12 14.98
N ARG A 497 -10.70 17.75 16.08
CA ARG A 497 -9.77 17.20 17.06
C ARG A 497 -10.50 16.88 18.36
N ALA A 498 -10.16 15.75 18.97
CA ALA A 498 -10.54 15.38 20.34
C ALA A 498 -9.28 15.04 21.14
N ASP A 499 -9.26 15.34 22.44
CA ASP A 499 -8.15 15.02 23.34
C ASP A 499 -8.13 13.53 23.73
N SER A 500 -9.29 12.87 23.68
CA SER A 500 -9.46 11.45 24.03
C SER A 500 -10.41 10.72 23.08
N MET A 501 -10.34 9.39 23.05
CA MET A 501 -11.31 8.59 22.29
C MET A 501 -12.72 8.70 22.85
N ALA A 502 -12.88 8.79 24.18
CA ALA A 502 -14.18 9.02 24.82
C ALA A 502 -14.84 10.32 24.33
N GLU A 503 -14.07 11.41 24.22
CA GLU A 503 -14.54 12.67 23.64
C GLU A 503 -14.87 12.52 22.15
N ALA A 504 -14.00 11.88 21.37
CA ALA A 504 -14.25 11.64 19.94
C ALA A 504 -15.55 10.86 19.71
N LEU A 505 -15.81 9.83 20.52
CA LEU A 505 -17.04 9.05 20.49
C LEU A 505 -18.26 9.88 20.90
N ALA A 506 -18.13 10.79 21.86
CA ALA A 506 -19.21 11.69 22.27
C ALA A 506 -19.56 12.69 21.15
N MET A 507 -18.55 13.27 20.50
CA MET A 507 -18.70 14.14 19.33
C MET A 507 -19.39 13.39 18.17
N ALA A 508 -18.94 12.17 17.88
CA ALA A 508 -19.51 11.33 16.83
C ALA A 508 -20.99 10.95 17.11
N LYS A 509 -21.34 10.63 18.36
CA LYS A 509 -22.74 10.38 18.78
C LYS A 509 -23.61 11.63 18.66
N SER A 510 -23.05 12.79 18.95
CA SER A 510 -23.77 14.06 18.80
C SER A 510 -24.12 14.35 17.34
N TYR A 511 -23.29 13.86 16.40
CA TYR A 511 -23.51 13.99 14.96
C TYR A 511 -24.43 12.90 14.38
N THR A 512 -24.26 11.64 14.78
CA THR A 512 -24.97 10.48 14.21
C THR A 512 -26.28 10.13 14.91
N GLY A 513 -26.50 10.63 16.13
CA GLY A 513 -27.64 10.30 16.98
C GLY A 513 -27.28 9.42 18.18
N PRO A 514 -28.25 9.16 19.07
CA PRO A 514 -27.98 8.62 20.41
C PRO A 514 -27.64 7.12 20.47
N SER A 515 -27.83 6.35 19.39
CA SER A 515 -27.60 4.89 19.39
C SER A 515 -26.94 4.41 18.08
N PRO A 516 -25.74 4.91 17.76
CA PRO A 516 -25.04 4.54 16.53
C PRO A 516 -24.46 3.12 16.62
N GLU A 517 -24.38 2.45 15.47
CA GLU A 517 -23.55 1.27 15.30
C GLU A 517 -22.08 1.68 15.20
N ILE A 518 -21.26 1.21 16.14
CA ILE A 518 -19.83 1.50 16.20
C ILE A 518 -19.06 0.26 15.73
N THR A 519 -18.11 0.47 14.80
CA THR A 519 -17.18 -0.57 14.35
C THR A 519 -15.74 -0.10 14.49
N LEU A 520 -14.88 -0.93 15.06
CA LEU A 520 -13.43 -0.80 15.05
C LEU A 520 -12.86 -1.74 13.97
N MET A 521 -12.14 -1.20 12.99
CA MET A 521 -11.27 -2.00 12.12
C MET A 521 -9.90 -2.11 12.77
N HIS A 522 -9.52 -3.32 13.17
CA HIS A 522 -8.31 -3.57 13.95
C HIS A 522 -7.11 -3.74 13.03
N HIS A 523 -6.54 -2.62 12.59
CA HIS A 523 -5.35 -2.57 11.75
C HIS A 523 -4.12 -2.08 12.53
N PRO A 524 -2.91 -2.44 12.05
CA PRO A 524 -2.53 -3.62 11.26
C PRO A 524 -2.51 -4.93 12.08
N PRO A 525 -2.41 -6.14 11.48
CA PRO A 525 -2.22 -6.45 10.04
C PRO A 525 -3.32 -6.01 9.08
N ILE A 526 -3.10 -6.19 7.78
CA ILE A 526 -4.11 -5.88 6.75
C ILE A 526 -5.31 -6.81 6.90
N LEU A 527 -6.50 -6.20 6.81
CA LEU A 527 -7.80 -6.84 6.71
C LEU A 527 -8.64 -6.09 5.67
N ILE A 528 -9.51 -6.81 4.97
CA ILE A 528 -10.45 -6.24 4.01
C ILE A 528 -11.85 -6.70 4.43
N ALA A 529 -12.76 -5.76 4.69
CA ALA A 529 -14.12 -6.12 5.05
C ALA A 529 -14.92 -6.54 3.81
N ASP A 530 -15.26 -7.82 3.70
CA ASP A 530 -16.12 -8.36 2.64
C ASP A 530 -17.59 -8.21 3.07
N MET A 531 -18.24 -7.15 2.59
CA MET A 531 -19.49 -6.66 3.14
C MET A 531 -20.72 -7.32 2.48
N GLU A 532 -21.53 -8.03 3.27
CA GLU A 532 -22.86 -8.56 2.88
C GLU A 532 -23.96 -7.49 2.91
#